data_AF-A0A9D8H657-F1
#
_entry.id   AF-A0A9D8H657-F1
#
_cell.length_a   1.000
_cell.length_b   1.000
_cell.length_c   1.000
_cell.angle_alpha   90.00
_cell.angle_beta   90.00
_cell.angle_gamma   90.00
#
_symmetry.space_group_name_H-M   'P 1'
#
loop_
_entity.id
_entity.type
_entity.pdbx_description
1 polymer ?
#
loop_
_entity_poly.entity_id
_entity_poly.type
_entity_poly.pdbx_seq_one_letter_code
_entity_poly.pdbx_strand_id
1 'polypeptide(L)'
;MTRRRWLIVLGAVAIALAIALLAVDPSRKGEGFPGIVDWEFAASQERAAEILGEWGDEGQDAARLSLWLDFLYIAAFGAFFALAAAATRDLAAARGWRRMAEFGPVAFWCALGGALADAIEDVFLLIALGGDGGDLAPRLGTSFAALKFALLTIAIAYILAGLVLRLRDHRRSRRAAAAAG
;
A
#
# COMPACT_ATOMS: atom_id res chain seq x y z
N MET A 1 -18.07 10.62 14.00
CA MET A 1 -16.66 11.09 14.01
C MET A 1 -16.38 11.87 12.74
N THR A 2 -15.50 12.89 12.77
CA THR A 2 -15.16 13.68 11.56
C THR A 2 -14.20 12.92 10.65
N ARG A 3 -14.24 13.14 9.32
CA ARG A 3 -13.33 12.52 8.33
C ARG A 3 -11.85 12.64 8.71
N ARG A 4 -11.45 13.78 9.30
CA ARG A 4 -10.09 14.00 9.79
C ARG A 4 -9.69 12.99 10.87
N ARG A 5 -10.59 12.66 11.81
CA ARG A 5 -10.33 11.67 12.86
C ARG A 5 -10.12 10.29 12.25
N TRP A 6 -10.94 9.91 11.27
CA TRP A 6 -10.79 8.64 10.57
C TRP A 6 -9.45 8.53 9.84
N LEU A 7 -9.01 9.57 9.13
CA LEU A 7 -7.69 9.58 8.49
C LEU A 7 -6.55 9.40 9.50
N ILE A 8 -6.64 10.04 10.67
CA ILE A 8 -5.62 9.91 11.72
C ILE A 8 -5.62 8.49 12.29
N VAL A 9 -6.81 7.96 12.62
CA VAL A 9 -6.94 6.61 13.21
C VAL A 9 -6.46 5.55 12.21
N LEU A 10 -6.95 5.57 10.97
CA LEU A 10 -6.56 4.60 9.95
C LEU A 10 -5.08 4.70 9.60
N GLY A 11 -4.55 5.92 9.50
CA GLY A 11 -3.11 6.13 9.27
C GLY A 11 -2.26 5.60 10.43
N ALA A 12 -2.67 5.85 11.68
CA ALA A 12 -1.96 5.34 12.85
C ALA A 12 -2.01 3.80 12.94
N VAL A 13 -3.18 3.21 12.65
CA VAL A 13 -3.36 1.75 12.60
C VAL A 13 -2.51 1.14 11.48
N ALA A 14 -2.54 1.72 10.28
CA ALA A 14 -1.71 1.26 9.15
C ALA A 14 -0.21 1.34 9.49
N ILE A 15 0.26 2.41 10.12
CA ILE A 15 1.66 2.53 10.55
C ILE A 15 2.00 1.46 11.61
N ALA A 16 1.13 1.23 12.59
CA ALA A 16 1.37 0.22 13.62
C ALA A 16 1.44 -1.20 13.02
N LEU A 17 0.56 -1.50 12.08
CA LEU A 17 0.57 -2.77 11.35
C LEU A 17 1.79 -2.90 10.44
N ALA A 18 2.19 -1.85 9.74
CA ALA A 18 3.41 -1.84 8.94
C ALA A 18 4.66 -2.13 9.80
N ILE A 19 4.73 -1.56 11.01
CA ILE A 19 5.82 -1.88 11.95
C ILE A 19 5.76 -3.35 12.39
N ALA A 20 4.55 -3.89 12.64
CA ALA A 20 4.39 -5.29 13.00
C ALA A 20 4.78 -6.24 11.86
N LEU A 21 4.40 -5.94 10.60
CA LEU A 21 4.83 -6.67 9.40
C LEU A 21 6.36 -6.64 9.25
N LEU A 22 6.98 -5.46 9.37
CA LEU A 22 8.44 -5.33 9.37
C LEU A 22 9.11 -6.09 10.53
N ALA A 23 8.40 -6.37 11.63
CA ALA A 23 8.90 -7.12 12.76
C ALA A 23 8.83 -8.65 12.57
N VAL A 24 7.94 -9.12 11.70
CA VAL A 24 7.76 -10.56 11.38
C VAL A 24 8.30 -10.92 10.00
N ASP A 25 8.85 -9.95 9.24
CA ASP A 25 9.41 -10.22 7.92
C ASP A 25 10.59 -11.22 7.98
N PRO A 26 10.61 -12.25 7.11
CA PRO A 26 11.69 -13.25 7.10
C PRO A 26 13.10 -12.68 6.89
N SER A 27 13.24 -11.57 6.15
CA SER A 27 14.54 -10.93 5.85
C SER A 27 15.28 -10.43 7.09
N ARG A 28 14.61 -10.34 8.25
CA ARG A 28 15.23 -9.95 9.53
C ARG A 28 16.35 -10.89 9.97
N LYS A 29 16.46 -12.09 9.38
CA LYS A 29 17.54 -13.04 9.67
C LYS A 29 18.92 -12.57 9.20
N GLY A 30 19.01 -11.65 8.23
CA GLY A 30 20.28 -11.06 7.83
C GLY A 30 20.28 -10.49 6.41
N GLU A 31 21.35 -9.79 6.06
CA GLU A 31 21.55 -9.27 4.71
C GLU A 31 21.56 -10.39 3.68
N GLY A 32 20.81 -10.21 2.59
CA GLY A 32 20.67 -11.20 1.52
C GLY A 32 19.64 -12.30 1.79
N PHE A 33 19.00 -12.32 2.96
CA PHE A 33 17.91 -13.23 3.24
C PHE A 33 16.60 -12.72 2.59
N PRO A 34 15.90 -13.54 1.79
CA PRO A 34 14.74 -13.09 1.05
C PRO A 34 13.64 -12.60 1.99
N GLY A 35 13.06 -11.44 1.69
CA GLY A 35 11.94 -10.86 2.44
C GLY A 35 10.59 -11.19 1.81
N ILE A 36 9.52 -10.62 2.35
CA ILE A 36 8.18 -10.82 1.78
C ILE A 36 8.09 -10.29 0.35
N VAL A 37 8.75 -9.16 0.04
CA VAL A 37 8.75 -8.59 -1.32
C VAL A 37 9.45 -9.52 -2.33
N ASP A 38 10.53 -10.21 -1.95
CA ASP A 38 11.16 -11.20 -2.83
C ASP A 38 10.20 -12.36 -3.16
N TRP A 39 9.35 -12.71 -2.21
CA TRP A 39 8.30 -13.72 -2.37
C TRP A 39 7.17 -13.26 -3.28
N GLU A 40 6.73 -11.99 -3.17
CA GLU A 40 5.74 -11.39 -4.08
C GLU A 40 6.19 -11.50 -5.55
N PHE A 41 7.49 -11.36 -5.80
CA PHE A 41 8.10 -11.39 -7.14
C PHE A 41 8.77 -12.73 -7.49
N ALA A 42 8.44 -13.82 -6.79
CA ALA A 42 8.98 -15.14 -7.10
C ALA A 42 8.66 -15.59 -8.53
N ALA A 43 7.45 -15.31 -9.03
CA ALA A 43 6.97 -15.51 -10.41
C ALA A 43 7.04 -16.93 -11.01
N SER A 44 7.75 -17.89 -10.40
CA SER A 44 7.78 -19.29 -10.82
C SER A 44 7.84 -20.23 -9.62
N GLN A 45 7.46 -21.49 -9.84
CA GLN A 45 7.53 -22.51 -8.80
C GLN A 45 8.98 -22.79 -8.36
N GLU A 46 9.94 -22.77 -9.30
CA GLU A 46 11.34 -23.01 -8.99
C GLU A 46 11.89 -21.92 -8.05
N ARG A 47 11.66 -20.65 -8.38
CA ARG A 47 12.11 -19.54 -7.54
C ARG A 47 11.39 -19.52 -6.19
N ALA A 48 10.10 -19.87 -6.17
CA ALA A 48 9.37 -20.04 -4.93
C ALA A 48 10.02 -21.14 -4.05
N ALA A 49 10.35 -22.30 -4.63
CA ALA A 49 11.00 -23.39 -3.90
C ALA A 49 12.39 -23.00 -3.36
N GLU A 50 13.16 -22.19 -4.10
CA GLU A 50 14.43 -21.62 -3.62
C GLU A 50 14.22 -20.76 -2.38
N ILE A 51 13.28 -19.81 -2.42
CA ILE A 51 12.98 -18.93 -1.29
C ILE A 51 12.49 -19.73 -0.07
N LEU A 52 11.61 -20.71 -0.27
CA LEU A 52 11.13 -21.58 0.80
C LEU A 52 12.26 -22.39 1.45
N GLY A 53 13.22 -22.84 0.64
CA GLY A 53 14.43 -23.54 1.11
C GLY A 53 15.35 -22.62 1.91
N GLU A 54 15.54 -21.38 1.48
CA GLU A 54 16.31 -20.36 2.21
C GLU A 54 15.64 -19.98 3.54
N TRP A 55 14.31 -19.84 3.54
CA TRP A 55 13.51 -19.52 4.73
C TRP A 55 13.57 -20.60 5.80
N GLY A 56 13.56 -21.87 5.39
CA GLY A 56 13.32 -23.01 6.29
C GLY A 56 11.99 -22.88 7.05
N ASP A 57 11.76 -23.77 8.02
CA ASP A 57 10.47 -23.83 8.73
C ASP A 57 10.12 -22.51 9.43
N GLU A 58 11.08 -21.92 10.15
CA GLU A 58 10.87 -20.68 10.89
C GLU A 58 10.59 -19.48 9.97
N GLY A 59 11.28 -19.38 8.83
CA GLY A 59 11.03 -18.30 7.87
C GLY A 59 9.68 -18.44 7.18
N GLN A 60 9.25 -19.67 6.90
CA GLN A 60 7.93 -19.94 6.34
C GLN A 60 6.80 -19.65 7.33
N ASP A 61 6.98 -19.95 8.61
CA ASP A 61 6.03 -19.59 9.66
C ASP A 61 5.93 -18.07 9.84
N ALA A 62 7.08 -17.37 9.79
CA ALA A 62 7.13 -15.92 9.81
C ALA A 62 6.42 -15.30 8.58
N ALA A 63 6.67 -15.82 7.37
CA ALA A 63 5.99 -15.40 6.15
C ALA A 63 4.47 -15.63 6.23
N ARG A 64 4.04 -16.79 6.75
CA ARG A 64 2.61 -17.11 6.93
C ARG A 64 1.94 -16.13 7.89
N LEU A 65 2.59 -15.83 9.01
CA LEU A 65 2.10 -14.83 9.96
C LEU A 65 2.04 -13.44 9.32
N SER A 66 3.06 -13.07 8.55
CA SER A 66 3.12 -11.80 7.82
C SER A 66 1.93 -11.66 6.88
N LEU A 67 1.68 -12.64 6.00
CA LEU A 67 0.57 -12.60 5.04
C LEU A 67 -0.81 -12.54 5.73
N TRP A 68 -1.01 -13.28 6.83
CA TRP A 68 -2.28 -13.19 7.57
C TRP A 68 -2.49 -11.83 8.24
N LEU A 69 -1.41 -11.24 8.78
CA LEU A 69 -1.45 -9.90 9.33
C LEU A 69 -1.66 -8.84 8.24
N ASP A 70 -1.19 -9.10 7.03
CA ASP A 70 -1.27 -8.18 5.90
C ASP A 70 -2.71 -7.90 5.47
N PHE A 71 -3.62 -8.89 5.52
CA PHE A 71 -5.06 -8.62 5.31
C PHE A 71 -5.63 -7.51 6.21
N LEU A 72 -5.15 -7.40 7.46
CA LEU A 72 -5.56 -6.31 8.35
C LEU A 72 -4.88 -4.99 7.96
N TYR A 73 -3.62 -5.04 7.51
CA TYR A 73 -2.92 -3.88 6.95
C TYR A 73 -3.62 -3.37 5.70
N ILE A 74 -4.00 -4.25 4.76
CA ILE A 74 -4.78 -3.96 3.55
C ILE A 74 -6.08 -3.25 3.88
N ALA A 75 -6.84 -3.74 4.86
CA ALA A 75 -8.06 -3.08 5.30
C ALA A 75 -7.80 -1.66 5.82
N ALA A 76 -6.74 -1.48 6.60
CA ALA A 76 -6.37 -0.19 7.19
C ALA A 76 -5.83 0.81 6.15
N PHE A 77 -4.82 0.42 5.37
CA PHE A 77 -4.19 1.30 4.39
C PHE A 77 -5.12 1.55 3.19
N GLY A 78 -5.89 0.55 2.74
CA GLY A 78 -6.83 0.70 1.64
C GLY A 78 -7.92 1.72 1.96
N ALA A 79 -8.51 1.62 3.16
CA ALA A 79 -9.45 2.63 3.66
C ALA A 79 -8.79 4.00 3.83
N PHE A 80 -7.55 4.04 4.34
CA PHE A 80 -6.79 5.28 4.49
C PHE A 80 -6.58 6.00 3.15
N PHE A 81 -6.03 5.33 2.13
CA PHE A 81 -5.74 5.96 0.84
C PHE A 81 -7.01 6.34 0.09
N ALA A 82 -8.06 5.51 0.14
CA ALA A 82 -9.35 5.86 -0.46
C ALA A 82 -9.93 7.13 0.18
N LEU A 83 -9.94 7.22 1.52
CA LEU A 83 -10.41 8.42 2.23
C LEU A 83 -9.51 9.63 1.98
N ALA A 84 -8.19 9.44 1.87
CA ALA A 84 -7.24 10.50 1.59
C ALA A 84 -7.41 11.05 0.17
N ALA A 85 -7.62 10.19 -0.82
CA ALA A 85 -7.95 10.57 -2.19
C ALA A 85 -9.26 11.37 -2.25
N ALA A 86 -10.32 10.89 -1.58
CA ALA A 86 -11.60 11.61 -1.50
C ALA A 86 -11.46 12.98 -0.81
N ALA A 87 -10.71 13.05 0.30
CA ALA A 87 -10.45 14.30 0.99
C ALA A 87 -9.64 15.29 0.13
N THR A 88 -8.69 14.78 -0.65
CA THR A 88 -7.85 15.57 -1.57
C THR A 88 -8.69 16.12 -2.72
N ARG A 89 -9.58 15.31 -3.29
CA ARG A 89 -10.55 15.72 -4.31
C ARG A 89 -11.46 16.85 -3.81
N ASP A 90 -12.04 16.68 -2.63
CA ASP A 90 -12.97 17.67 -2.09
C ASP A 90 -12.26 18.99 -1.74
N LEU A 91 -11.01 18.90 -1.25
CA LEU A 91 -10.16 20.08 -1.08
C LEU A 91 -9.88 20.77 -2.43
N ALA A 92 -9.56 19.99 -3.46
CA ALA A 92 -9.30 20.50 -4.81
C ALA A 92 -10.52 21.24 -5.37
N ALA A 93 -11.71 20.67 -5.20
CA ALA A 93 -12.96 21.30 -5.61
C ALA A 93 -13.19 22.63 -4.87
N ALA A 94 -13.04 22.63 -3.54
CA ALA A 94 -13.20 23.84 -2.72
C ALA A 94 -12.18 24.95 -3.04
N ARG A 95 -11.01 24.59 -3.58
CA ARG A 95 -9.94 25.52 -3.99
C ARG A 95 -9.96 25.89 -5.47
N GLY A 96 -10.90 25.35 -6.24
CA GLY A 96 -11.00 25.61 -7.69
C GLY A 96 -9.89 24.92 -8.52
N TRP A 97 -9.19 23.92 -7.98
CA TRP A 97 -8.19 23.14 -8.72
C TRP A 97 -8.87 22.10 -9.63
N ARG A 98 -9.57 22.57 -10.67
CA ARG A 98 -10.51 21.79 -11.51
C ARG A 98 -9.95 20.45 -11.98
N ARG A 99 -8.78 20.44 -12.64
CA ARG A 99 -8.14 19.21 -13.14
C ARG A 99 -7.90 18.17 -12.04
N MET A 100 -7.50 18.62 -10.85
CA MET A 100 -7.22 17.70 -9.74
C MET A 100 -8.51 17.20 -9.08
N ALA A 101 -9.56 18.04 -9.02
CA ALA A 101 -10.88 17.59 -8.59
C ALA A 101 -11.47 16.54 -9.55
N GLU A 102 -11.32 16.75 -10.85
CA GLU A 102 -11.77 15.83 -11.91
C GLU A 102 -11.02 14.49 -11.88
N PHE A 103 -9.72 14.48 -11.57
CA PHE A 103 -8.93 13.26 -11.46
C PHE A 103 -9.17 12.49 -10.14
N GLY A 104 -9.74 13.12 -9.12
CA GLY A 104 -9.91 12.52 -7.79
C GLY A 104 -10.65 11.19 -7.74
N PRO A 105 -11.74 10.97 -8.51
CA PRO A 105 -12.39 9.67 -8.60
C PRO A 105 -11.46 8.57 -9.12
N VAL A 106 -10.57 8.87 -10.07
CA VAL A 106 -9.59 7.90 -10.60
C VAL A 106 -8.64 7.47 -9.48
N ALA A 107 -8.06 8.43 -8.75
CA ALA A 107 -7.17 8.14 -7.63
C ALA A 107 -7.85 7.34 -6.51
N PHE A 108 -9.13 7.62 -6.24
CA PHE A 108 -9.94 6.86 -5.28
C PHE A 108 -10.10 5.39 -5.70
N TRP A 109 -10.46 5.14 -6.97
CA TRP A 109 -10.60 3.78 -7.48
C TRP A 109 -9.26 3.06 -7.62
N CYS A 110 -8.18 3.76 -7.93
CA CYS A 110 -6.83 3.19 -7.88
C CYS A 110 -6.46 2.75 -6.46
N ALA A 111 -6.80 3.53 -5.42
CA ALA A 111 -6.55 3.10 -4.04
C ALA A 111 -7.32 1.82 -3.66
N LEU A 112 -8.62 1.75 -3.99
CA LEU A 112 -9.42 0.56 -3.72
C LEU A 112 -9.00 -0.64 -4.57
N GLY A 113 -8.72 -0.43 -5.85
CA GLY A 113 -8.24 -1.48 -6.75
C GLY A 113 -6.86 -2.00 -6.35
N GLY A 114 -5.97 -1.12 -5.86
CA GLY A 114 -4.67 -1.51 -5.33
C GLY A 114 -4.80 -2.39 -4.10
N ALA A 115 -5.65 -2.02 -3.13
CA ALA A 115 -5.92 -2.84 -1.95
C ALA A 115 -6.59 -4.18 -2.29
N LEU A 116 -7.48 -4.21 -3.28
CA LEU A 116 -8.08 -5.46 -3.75
C LEU A 116 -7.04 -6.36 -4.45
N ALA A 117 -6.16 -5.78 -5.26
CA ALA A 117 -5.08 -6.52 -5.90
C ALA A 117 -4.14 -7.14 -4.86
N ASP A 118 -3.79 -6.39 -3.81
CA ASP A 118 -2.99 -6.85 -2.66
C ASP A 118 -3.65 -8.06 -1.97
N ALA A 119 -4.95 -7.98 -1.68
CA ALA A 119 -5.66 -9.10 -1.06
C ALA A 119 -5.71 -10.36 -1.95
N ILE A 120 -5.81 -10.21 -3.27
CA ILE A 120 -5.82 -11.34 -4.20
C ILE A 120 -4.43 -11.95 -4.33
N GLU A 121 -3.40 -11.12 -4.38
CA GLU A 121 -2.02 -11.56 -4.32
C GLU A 121 -1.76 -12.38 -3.06
N ASP A 122 -2.10 -11.88 -1.86
CA ASP A 122 -1.86 -12.57 -0.59
C ASP A 122 -2.46 -13.98 -0.58
N VAL A 123 -3.62 -14.14 -1.20
CA VAL A 123 -4.24 -15.47 -1.39
C VAL A 123 -3.33 -16.37 -2.24
N PHE A 124 -2.82 -15.88 -3.37
CA PHE A 124 -1.91 -16.67 -4.22
C PHE A 124 -0.56 -16.94 -3.55
N LEU A 125 -0.03 -15.99 -2.78
CA LEU A 125 1.19 -16.17 -2.00
C LEU A 125 1.00 -17.20 -0.90
N LEU A 126 -0.16 -17.23 -0.22
CA LEU A 126 -0.50 -18.27 0.74
C LEU A 126 -0.67 -19.66 0.11
N ILE A 127 -1.27 -19.73 -1.09
CA ILE A 127 -1.37 -20.98 -1.86
C ILE A 127 0.02 -21.51 -2.21
N ALA A 128 0.89 -20.64 -2.77
CA ALA A 128 2.26 -21.00 -3.10
C ALA A 128 3.08 -21.39 -1.85
N LEU A 129 2.85 -20.73 -0.71
CA LEU A 129 3.51 -21.02 0.57
C LEU A 129 3.08 -22.38 1.14
N GLY A 130 1.87 -22.85 0.80
CA GLY A 130 1.41 -24.19 1.11
C GLY A 130 2.01 -25.28 0.22
N GLY A 131 2.78 -24.91 -0.82
CA GLY A 131 3.26 -25.84 -1.84
C GLY A 131 2.21 -26.20 -2.90
N ASP A 132 1.09 -25.48 -2.92
CA ASP A 132 -0.03 -25.72 -3.84
C ASP A 132 0.01 -24.75 -5.04
N GLY A 133 -0.82 -25.03 -6.06
CA GLY A 133 -1.03 -24.12 -7.20
C GLY A 133 0.09 -24.14 -8.27
N GLY A 134 1.19 -24.85 -8.03
CA GLY A 134 2.31 -24.99 -8.97
C GLY A 134 2.81 -23.64 -9.48
N ASP A 135 3.16 -23.56 -10.76
CA ASP A 135 3.59 -22.32 -11.40
C ASP A 135 2.53 -21.21 -11.43
N LEU A 136 1.24 -21.55 -11.34
CA LEU A 136 0.17 -20.58 -11.50
C LEU A 136 0.10 -19.62 -10.30
N ALA A 137 0.28 -20.13 -9.08
CA ALA A 137 0.15 -19.33 -7.87
C ALA A 137 1.23 -18.23 -7.78
N PRO A 138 2.55 -18.50 -7.90
CA PRO A 138 3.58 -17.46 -7.92
C PRO A 138 3.40 -16.47 -9.08
N ARG A 139 3.01 -16.94 -10.28
CA ARG A 139 2.78 -16.05 -11.43
C ARG A 139 1.63 -15.07 -11.20
N LEU A 140 0.51 -15.56 -10.67
CA LEU A 140 -0.63 -14.70 -10.36
C LEU A 140 -0.30 -13.77 -9.19
N GLY A 141 0.36 -14.27 -8.14
CA GLY A 141 0.90 -13.46 -7.05
C GLY A 141 1.71 -12.28 -7.58
N THR A 142 2.74 -12.53 -8.37
CA THR A 142 3.56 -11.47 -8.99
C THR A 142 2.77 -10.51 -9.90
N SER A 143 1.78 -11.03 -10.64
CA SER A 143 0.95 -10.18 -11.51
C SER A 143 0.10 -9.20 -10.69
N PHE A 144 -0.50 -9.67 -9.60
CA PHE A 144 -1.28 -8.85 -8.69
C PHE A 144 -0.40 -7.93 -7.85
N ALA A 145 0.81 -8.37 -7.46
CA ALA A 145 1.84 -7.55 -6.83
C ALA A 145 2.22 -6.34 -7.73
N ALA A 146 2.52 -6.60 -9.00
CA ALA A 146 2.82 -5.54 -9.96
C ALA A 146 1.62 -4.57 -10.14
N LEU A 147 0.40 -5.11 -10.20
CA LEU A 147 -0.81 -4.32 -10.32
C LEU A 147 -1.07 -3.46 -9.07
N LYS A 148 -0.90 -3.99 -7.85
CA LYS A 148 -1.07 -3.22 -6.60
C LYS A 148 -0.12 -2.04 -6.57
N PHE A 149 1.17 -2.25 -6.87
CA PHE A 149 2.18 -1.19 -6.83
C PHE A 149 1.87 -0.11 -7.85
N ALA A 150 1.46 -0.47 -9.07
CA ALA A 150 1.07 0.49 -10.09
C ALA A 150 -0.12 1.35 -9.65
N LEU A 151 -1.19 0.73 -9.15
CA LEU A 151 -2.41 1.42 -8.72
C LEU A 151 -2.17 2.31 -7.49
N LEU A 152 -1.48 1.79 -6.48
CA LEU A 152 -1.16 2.54 -5.26
C LEU A 152 -0.22 3.72 -5.56
N THR A 153 0.72 3.57 -6.49
CA THR A 153 1.58 4.68 -6.93
C THR A 153 0.77 5.84 -7.49
N ILE A 154 -0.25 5.57 -8.32
CA ILE A 154 -1.14 6.61 -8.87
C ILE A 154 -1.90 7.33 -7.76
N ALA A 155 -2.48 6.57 -6.81
CA ALA A 155 -3.24 7.12 -5.70
C ALA A 155 -2.36 7.98 -4.78
N ILE A 156 -1.18 7.50 -4.42
CA ILE A 156 -0.20 8.20 -3.58
C ILE A 156 0.28 9.47 -4.26
N ALA A 157 0.67 9.41 -5.54
CA ALA A 157 1.12 10.57 -6.30
C ALA A 157 0.04 11.68 -6.33
N TYR A 158 -1.22 11.30 -6.51
CA TYR A 158 -2.35 12.24 -6.46
C TYR A 158 -2.49 12.92 -5.09
N ILE A 159 -2.46 12.14 -4.00
CA ILE A 159 -2.58 12.66 -2.63
C ILE A 159 -1.42 13.63 -2.33
N LEU A 160 -0.19 13.25 -2.68
CA LEU A 160 1.01 14.07 -2.49
C LEU A 160 0.94 15.37 -3.30
N ALA A 161 0.51 15.31 -4.56
CA ALA A 161 0.32 16.51 -5.37
C ALA A 161 -0.66 17.50 -4.70
N GLY A 162 -1.77 17.00 -4.15
CA GLY A 162 -2.73 17.84 -3.43
C GLY A 162 -2.18 18.45 -2.14
N LEU A 163 -1.38 17.70 -1.39
CA LEU A 163 -0.65 18.22 -0.22
C LEU A 163 0.32 19.34 -0.63
N VAL A 164 1.10 19.15 -1.70
CA VAL A 164 2.03 20.17 -2.20
C VAL A 164 1.31 21.44 -2.61
N LEU A 165 0.19 21.34 -3.36
CA LEU A 165 -0.61 22.50 -3.75
C LEU A 165 -1.17 23.24 -2.53
N ARG A 166 -1.67 22.50 -1.53
CA ARG A 166 -2.18 23.08 -0.28
C ARG A 166 -1.11 23.88 0.47
N LEU A 167 0.10 23.34 0.55
CA LEU A 167 1.24 24.01 1.20
C LEU A 167 1.66 25.27 0.44
N ARG A 168 1.65 25.24 -0.90
CA ARG A 168 1.96 26.39 -1.75
C ARG A 168 0.95 27.53 -1.54
N ASP A 169 -0.35 27.23 -1.55
CA ASP A 169 -1.40 28.21 -1.29
C ASP A 169 -1.25 28.85 0.09
N HIS A 170 -1.05 28.03 1.12
CA HIS A 170 -0.90 28.54 2.48
C HIS A 170 0.32 29.48 2.61
N ARG A 171 1.43 29.17 1.95
CA ARG A 171 2.62 30.04 1.92
C ARG A 171 2.34 31.35 1.18
N ARG A 172 1.62 31.31 0.05
CA ARG A 172 1.23 32.52 -0.70
C ARG A 172 0.35 33.44 0.13
N SER A 173 -0.69 32.91 0.77
CA SER A 173 -1.58 33.70 1.63
C SER A 173 -0.85 34.35 2.81
N ARG A 174 0.08 33.63 3.45
CA ARG A 174 0.90 34.19 4.55
C ARG A 174 1.82 35.32 4.07
N ARG A 175 2.45 35.17 2.91
CA ARG A 175 3.31 36.22 2.32
C ARG A 175 2.51 37.48 1.98
N ALA A 176 1.32 37.33 1.41
CA ALA A 176 0.44 38.46 1.10
C ALA A 176 0.01 39.21 2.37
N ALA A 177 -0.35 38.49 3.43
CA ALA A 177 -0.71 39.11 4.71
C ALA A 177 0.47 39.86 5.36
N ALA A 178 1.68 39.33 5.27
CA ALA A 178 2.88 39.98 5.80
C ALA A 178 3.34 41.21 5.00
N ALA A 179 2.93 41.33 3.73
CA ALA A 179 3.23 42.50 2.90
C ALA A 179 2.20 43.63 3.05
N ALA A 180 1.08 43.37 3.72
CA ALA A 180 -0.05 44.30 3.88
C ALA A 180 -0.15 44.93 5.27
N GLY A 181 0.70 44.53 6.23
CA GLY A 181 0.80 45.10 7.58
C GLY A 181 2.18 45.67 7.81
#